data_AF-A0A9E6RXC8-F1
#
_entry.id   AF-A0A9E6RXC8-F1
#
_cell.length_a   1.000
_cell.length_b   1.000
_cell.length_c   1.000
_cell.angle_alpha   90.00
_cell.angle_beta   90.00
_cell.angle_gamma   90.00
#
_symmetry.space_group_name_H-M   'P 1'
#
loop_
_entity.id
_entity.type
_entity.pdbx_description
1 polymer ?
#
loop_
_entity_poly.entity_id
_entity_poly.type
_entity_poly.pdbx_seq_one_letter_code
_entity_poly.pdbx_strand_id
1 'polypeptide(L)'
;MNILITLAEVSILIVVFIIFRWLVGKLFKLLVRLSILNGDDIKIKILRRNITGLLLLICILLCVLTVGLNGFLIYQGEDLQQYKIALIRRIPSGFWLALGIGIAQSISVIITAIIALRVIKNWLKIASNRAKNLDQNTADDESIDAFFTALNRRIRGGIWLWVIIACTQFLKLPTVVSEYLYIALRIYLIIAVGSLILKAVAAIVDTLDVLSVRYSSPENLLRFYDRLQHLIPFLKRCLEFVIYVCTVTLVVQQIQLIAKLATFGIKIIQIITIIFFSRVMFEVIYLLLEEVLLKNQNLTDVQKSRRLTLIPLFRSLLQYFIYFSVAISILYILNINPTPILAGAGIVGIAVGLGAQTLINDIVCGFFILFENYYLVGDYIEAGKAEEKAVEGTVEAIELRTTRIRHPNGQLHIIRNGDIGSITNYSKQYIFAVVEVNVPCDANLSHIYEVIQEVGQQLKENELDVIEATFVEGVESLSESHLLLRTLTKVKPGKHLHIQRVLRKLYMDNFQNQGILLPANISRSED
;
A
#
# COMPACT_ATOMS: atom_id res chain seq x y z
N MET A 1 58.44 -62.68 5.77
CA MET A 1 57.06 -63.12 6.10
C MET A 1 56.05 -62.00 5.90
N ASN A 2 56.24 -60.83 6.52
CA ASN A 2 55.33 -59.68 6.45
C ASN A 2 55.01 -59.15 5.04
N ILE A 3 56.00 -59.05 4.15
CA ILE A 3 55.80 -58.62 2.74
C ILE A 3 54.85 -59.57 2.00
N LEU A 4 54.99 -60.88 2.22
CA LEU A 4 54.17 -61.91 1.57
C LEU A 4 52.70 -61.84 2.05
N ILE A 5 52.48 -61.50 3.32
CA ILE A 5 51.15 -61.25 3.90
C ILE A 5 50.51 -60.00 3.28
N THR A 6 51.26 -58.90 3.11
CA THR A 6 50.73 -57.68 2.47
C THR A 6 50.35 -57.91 1.00
N LEU A 7 51.14 -58.72 0.28
CA LEU A 7 50.90 -59.02 -1.12
C LEU A 7 49.66 -59.92 -1.28
N ALA A 8 49.49 -60.91 -0.40
CA ALA A 8 48.28 -61.74 -0.35
C ALA A 8 47.01 -60.92 -0.06
N GLU A 9 47.06 -59.90 0.81
CA GLU A 9 45.91 -59.05 1.11
C GLU A 9 45.49 -58.17 -0.06
N VAL A 10 46.46 -57.55 -0.74
CA VAL A 10 46.19 -56.78 -1.95
C VAL A 10 45.58 -57.70 -3.02
N SER A 11 46.08 -58.93 -3.17
CA SER A 11 45.47 -59.92 -4.06
C SER A 11 44.03 -60.28 -3.66
N ILE A 12 43.74 -60.48 -2.37
CA ILE A 12 42.37 -60.76 -1.88
C ILE A 12 41.45 -59.57 -2.16
N LEU A 13 41.88 -58.34 -1.91
CA LEU A 13 41.10 -57.13 -2.19
C LEU A 13 40.76 -57.01 -3.69
N ILE A 14 41.73 -57.30 -4.56
CA ILE A 14 41.52 -57.32 -6.00
C ILE A 14 40.51 -58.40 -6.41
N VAL A 15 40.59 -59.61 -5.84
CA VAL A 15 39.64 -60.69 -6.10
C VAL A 15 38.22 -60.32 -5.63
N VAL A 16 38.08 -59.77 -4.42
CA VAL A 16 36.80 -59.27 -3.88
C VAL A 16 36.23 -58.18 -4.78
N PHE A 17 37.06 -57.26 -5.27
CA PHE A 17 36.65 -56.23 -6.22
C PHE A 17 36.15 -56.83 -7.54
N ILE A 18 36.84 -57.83 -8.12
CA ILE A 18 36.41 -58.49 -9.36
C ILE A 18 35.04 -59.15 -9.16
N ILE A 19 34.84 -59.86 -8.05
CA ILE A 19 33.57 -60.51 -7.70
C ILE A 19 32.46 -59.45 -7.55
N PHE A 20 32.73 -58.35 -6.83
CA PHE A 20 31.76 -57.29 -6.63
C PHE A 20 31.40 -56.58 -7.94
N ARG A 21 32.39 -56.31 -8.79
CA ARG A 21 32.18 -55.75 -10.15
C ARG A 21 31.31 -56.66 -11.00
N TRP A 22 31.53 -57.97 -10.94
CA TRP A 22 30.70 -58.96 -11.63
C TRP A 22 29.26 -58.96 -11.11
N LEU A 23 29.07 -58.92 -9.80
CA LEU A 23 27.77 -58.90 -9.14
C LEU A 23 26.97 -57.64 -9.48
N VAL A 24 27.60 -56.46 -9.45
CA VAL A 24 27.03 -55.18 -9.91
C VAL A 24 26.60 -55.30 -11.38
N GLY A 25 27.43 -55.89 -12.24
CA GLY A 25 27.07 -56.13 -13.65
C GLY A 25 25.82 -56.99 -13.83
N LYS A 26 25.66 -58.02 -12.98
CA LYS A 26 24.48 -58.91 -12.99
C LYS A 26 23.22 -58.20 -12.49
N LEU A 27 23.33 -57.39 -11.43
CA LEU A 27 22.23 -56.56 -10.92
C LEU A 27 21.73 -55.55 -11.95
N PHE A 28 22.65 -54.88 -12.67
CA PHE A 28 22.28 -53.96 -13.75
C PHE A 28 21.54 -54.67 -14.89
N LYS A 29 21.94 -55.89 -15.27
CA LYS A 29 21.21 -56.70 -16.26
C LYS A 29 19.80 -57.08 -15.76
N LEU A 30 19.64 -57.39 -14.47
CA LEU A 30 18.35 -57.70 -13.87
C LEU A 30 17.43 -56.47 -13.79
N LEU A 31 17.98 -55.31 -13.45
CA LEU A 31 17.25 -54.03 -13.41
C LEU A 31 16.71 -53.63 -14.79
N VAL A 32 17.49 -53.85 -15.85
CA VAL A 32 17.04 -53.62 -17.24
C VAL A 32 15.92 -54.59 -17.63
N ARG A 33 16.02 -55.87 -17.23
CA ARG A 33 15.04 -56.92 -17.56
C ARG A 33 13.69 -56.71 -16.86
N LEU A 34 13.66 -56.13 -15.67
CA LEU A 34 12.44 -55.99 -14.84
C LEU A 34 11.53 -54.81 -15.23
N SER A 35 11.80 -54.06 -16.30
CA SER A 35 10.93 -52.96 -16.77
C SER A 35 10.60 -51.92 -15.67
N ILE A 36 11.55 -51.69 -14.74
CA ILE A 36 11.40 -50.70 -13.66
C ILE A 36 11.84 -49.30 -14.14
N LEU A 37 12.64 -49.22 -15.21
CA LEU A 37 13.17 -48.00 -15.81
C LEU A 37 12.87 -48.00 -17.31
N ASN A 38 11.65 -47.61 -17.69
CA ASN A 38 11.31 -47.39 -19.09
C ASN A 38 12.11 -46.21 -19.66
N GLY A 39 13.02 -46.49 -20.61
CA GLY A 39 13.37 -45.55 -21.69
C GLY A 39 14.74 -44.87 -21.69
N ASP A 40 15.71 -45.21 -20.84
CA ASP A 40 17.00 -44.49 -20.80
C ASP A 40 18.24 -45.41 -20.77
N ASP A 41 18.42 -46.27 -21.78
CA ASP A 41 19.60 -47.17 -21.89
C ASP A 41 20.94 -46.42 -21.80
N ILE A 42 20.98 -45.19 -22.33
CA ILE A 42 22.15 -44.32 -22.29
C ILE A 42 22.48 -43.93 -20.84
N LYS A 43 21.49 -43.54 -20.03
CA LYS A 43 21.72 -43.17 -18.62
C LYS A 43 22.12 -44.36 -17.77
N ILE A 44 21.58 -45.55 -18.04
CA ILE A 44 21.96 -46.79 -17.36
C ILE A 44 23.42 -47.16 -17.68
N LYS A 45 23.85 -47.00 -18.94
CA LYS A 45 25.24 -47.24 -19.36
C LYS A 45 26.21 -46.25 -18.69
N ILE A 46 25.84 -44.97 -18.60
CA ILE A 46 26.63 -43.94 -17.90
C ILE A 46 26.69 -44.23 -16.40
N LEU A 47 25.57 -44.56 -15.76
CA LEU A 47 25.52 -44.88 -14.33
C LEU A 47 26.37 -46.10 -14.00
N ARG A 48 26.25 -47.17 -14.80
CA ARG A 48 27.10 -48.36 -14.66
C ARG A 48 28.57 -48.01 -14.77
N ARG A 49 28.95 -47.19 -15.77
CA ARG A 49 30.34 -46.74 -15.96
C ARG A 49 30.84 -45.97 -14.73
N ASN A 50 30.06 -45.03 -14.23
CA ASN A 50 30.43 -44.22 -13.06
C ASN A 50 30.56 -45.08 -11.79
N ILE A 51 29.64 -46.01 -11.53
CA ILE A 51 29.72 -46.93 -10.39
C ILE A 51 30.93 -47.84 -10.51
N THR A 52 31.21 -48.39 -11.69
CA THR A 52 32.41 -49.21 -11.88
C THR A 52 33.71 -48.42 -11.73
N GLY A 53 33.73 -47.15 -12.17
CA GLY A 53 34.86 -46.25 -11.99
C GLY A 53 35.09 -45.89 -10.51
N LEU A 54 34.01 -45.61 -9.78
CA LEU A 54 34.06 -45.31 -8.35
C LEU A 54 34.49 -46.53 -7.52
N LEU A 55 33.98 -47.71 -7.83
CA LEU A 55 34.43 -48.97 -7.21
C LEU A 55 35.92 -49.23 -7.47
N LEU A 56 36.41 -48.93 -8.69
CA LEU A 56 37.81 -49.08 -9.03
C LEU A 56 38.67 -48.09 -8.24
N LEU A 57 38.25 -46.83 -8.14
CA LEU A 57 38.91 -45.82 -7.30
C LEU A 57 38.97 -46.25 -5.83
N ILE A 58 37.86 -46.73 -5.27
CA ILE A 58 37.80 -47.24 -3.89
C ILE A 58 38.72 -48.45 -3.72
N CYS A 59 38.75 -49.36 -4.69
CA CYS A 59 39.64 -50.52 -4.65
C CYS A 59 41.11 -50.10 -4.64
N ILE A 60 41.51 -49.18 -5.53
CA ILE A 60 42.87 -48.62 -5.56
C ILE A 60 43.19 -47.93 -4.23
N LEU A 61 42.29 -47.08 -3.74
CA LEU A 61 42.47 -46.36 -2.48
C LEU A 61 42.65 -47.33 -1.31
N LEU A 62 41.82 -48.37 -1.22
CA LEU A 62 41.92 -49.41 -0.20
C LEU A 62 43.23 -50.18 -0.33
N CYS A 63 43.68 -50.52 -1.54
CA CYS A 63 44.97 -51.18 -1.74
C CYS A 63 46.16 -50.29 -1.33
N VAL A 64 46.13 -49.00 -1.65
CA VAL A 64 47.17 -48.04 -1.24
C VAL A 64 47.15 -47.87 0.28
N LEU A 65 45.96 -47.76 0.88
CA LEU A 65 45.78 -47.57 2.31
C LEU A 65 46.18 -48.82 3.10
N THR A 66 45.91 -50.04 2.60
CA THR A 66 46.41 -51.26 3.23
C THR A 66 47.92 -51.39 3.12
N VAL A 67 48.53 -51.07 1.97
CA VAL A 67 49.99 -51.05 1.84
C VAL A 67 50.61 -50.00 2.77
N GLY A 68 50.04 -48.80 2.84
CA GLY A 68 50.50 -47.70 3.70
C GLY A 68 50.38 -48.00 5.19
N LEU A 69 49.22 -48.50 5.65
CA LEU A 69 49.03 -48.92 7.04
C LEU A 69 49.94 -50.09 7.42
N ASN A 70 50.05 -51.09 6.55
CA ASN A 70 50.93 -52.22 6.81
C ASN A 70 52.40 -51.79 6.85
N GLY A 71 52.82 -50.85 6.01
CA GLY A 71 54.17 -50.27 6.03
C GLY A 71 54.46 -49.47 7.31
N PHE A 72 53.49 -48.69 7.78
CA PHE A 72 53.58 -47.95 9.04
C PHE A 72 53.70 -48.88 10.26
N LEU A 73 52.91 -49.97 10.30
CA LEU A 73 52.95 -50.97 11.37
C LEU A 73 54.29 -51.72 11.41
N ILE A 74 54.87 -52.03 10.24
CA ILE A 74 56.23 -52.63 10.16
C ILE A 74 57.29 -51.67 10.71
N TYR A 75 57.18 -50.37 10.42
CA TYR A 75 58.11 -49.35 10.91
C TYR A 75 58.04 -49.18 12.44
N GLN A 76 56.87 -49.38 13.06
CA GLN A 76 56.70 -49.38 14.52
C GLN A 76 57.21 -50.67 15.20
N GLY A 77 57.67 -51.67 14.44
CA GLY A 77 58.19 -52.93 14.98
C GLY A 77 57.11 -53.94 15.42
N GLU A 78 55.84 -53.73 15.06
CA GLU A 78 54.77 -54.66 15.39
C GLU A 78 54.70 -55.86 14.41
N ASP A 79 54.37 -57.04 14.93
CA ASP A 79 54.10 -58.22 14.09
C ASP A 79 52.70 -58.13 13.46
N LEU A 80 52.67 -57.90 12.14
CA LEU A 80 51.46 -57.83 11.32
C LEU A 80 50.52 -59.01 11.52
N GLN A 81 51.05 -60.22 11.73
CA GLN A 81 50.22 -61.40 11.88
C GLN A 81 49.44 -61.37 13.21
N GLN A 82 50.10 -60.96 14.31
CA GLN A 82 49.47 -60.84 15.61
C GLN A 82 48.47 -59.68 15.66
N TYR A 83 48.81 -58.52 15.08
CA TYR A 83 47.91 -57.37 14.99
C TYR A 83 46.61 -57.71 14.22
N LYS A 84 46.73 -58.46 13.12
CA LYS A 84 45.57 -58.87 12.30
C LYS A 84 44.70 -59.92 12.96
N ILE A 85 45.31 -60.91 13.62
CA ILE A 85 44.56 -61.90 14.41
C ILE A 85 43.82 -61.18 15.54
N ALA A 86 44.44 -60.19 16.17
CA ALA A 86 43.79 -59.34 17.18
C ALA A 86 42.65 -58.50 16.59
N LEU A 87 42.82 -57.93 15.39
CA LEU A 87 41.79 -57.15 14.69
C LEU A 87 40.57 -58.01 14.30
N ILE A 88 40.80 -59.22 13.77
CA ILE A 88 39.74 -60.17 13.41
C ILE A 88 39.01 -60.64 14.68
N ARG A 89 39.74 -60.92 15.77
CA ARG A 89 39.13 -61.28 17.07
C ARG A 89 38.36 -60.13 17.71
N ARG A 90 38.69 -58.87 17.40
CA ARG A 90 37.93 -57.68 17.84
C ARG A 90 36.63 -57.47 17.09
N ILE A 91 36.42 -58.13 15.94
CA ILE A 91 35.13 -58.06 15.22
C ILE A 91 34.10 -58.86 16.04
N PRO A 92 33.01 -58.23 16.52
CA PRO A 92 31.98 -58.93 17.27
C PRO A 92 31.40 -60.08 16.44
N SER A 93 31.16 -61.24 17.05
CA SER A 93 30.57 -62.41 16.36
C SER A 93 29.22 -62.10 15.70
N GLY A 94 28.48 -61.11 16.21
CA GLY A 94 27.23 -60.63 15.63
C GLY A 94 27.37 -59.61 14.48
N PHE A 95 28.58 -59.16 14.13
CA PHE A 95 28.79 -58.15 13.09
C PHE A 95 28.28 -58.59 11.72
N TRP A 96 28.66 -59.80 11.29
CA TRP A 96 28.27 -60.34 9.97
C TRP A 96 26.76 -60.57 9.87
N LEU A 97 26.14 -61.03 10.95
CA LEU A 97 24.69 -61.21 11.03
C LEU A 97 23.96 -59.86 11.02
N ALA A 98 24.47 -58.86 11.75
CA ALA A 98 23.93 -57.50 11.72
C ALA A 98 24.07 -56.84 10.34
N LEU A 99 25.19 -57.06 9.64
CA LEU A 99 25.42 -56.56 8.29
C LEU A 99 24.49 -57.24 7.28
N GLY A 100 24.29 -58.55 7.39
CA GLY A 100 23.33 -59.30 6.58
C GLY A 100 21.89 -58.83 6.77
N ILE A 101 21.45 -58.64 8.02
CA ILE A 101 20.14 -58.06 8.35
C ILE A 101 20.02 -56.64 7.79
N GLY A 102 21.05 -55.81 7.94
CA GLY A 102 21.05 -54.43 7.43
C GLY A 102 20.94 -54.33 5.91
N ILE A 103 21.58 -55.24 5.17
CA ILE A 103 21.44 -55.35 3.71
C ILE A 103 20.02 -55.78 3.33
N ALA A 104 19.45 -56.78 4.02
CA ALA A 104 18.08 -57.24 3.76
C ALA A 104 17.04 -56.14 4.04
N GLN A 105 17.18 -55.40 5.16
CA GLN A 105 16.35 -54.24 5.49
C GLN A 105 16.47 -53.13 4.45
N SER A 106 17.68 -52.85 3.96
CA SER A 106 17.92 -51.87 2.91
C SER A 106 17.22 -52.25 1.59
N ILE A 107 17.31 -53.51 1.17
CA ILE A 107 16.61 -54.02 -0.02
C ILE A 107 15.09 -53.89 0.16
N SER A 108 14.57 -54.26 1.33
CA SER A 108 13.14 -54.16 1.66
C SER A 108 12.63 -52.71 1.57
N VAL A 109 13.37 -51.74 2.10
CA VAL A 109 12.99 -50.32 2.04
C VAL A 109 13.03 -49.78 0.61
N ILE A 110 14.01 -50.18 -0.20
CA ILE A 110 14.07 -49.81 -1.63
C ILE A 110 12.84 -50.32 -2.38
N ILE A 111 12.45 -51.59 -2.18
CA ILE A 111 11.28 -52.19 -2.83
C ILE A 111 10.00 -51.44 -2.41
N THR A 112 9.84 -51.22 -1.09
CA THR A 112 8.69 -50.49 -0.54
C THR A 112 8.59 -49.07 -1.12
N ALA A 113 9.71 -48.36 -1.24
CA ALA A 113 9.75 -47.03 -1.83
C ALA A 113 9.35 -47.02 -3.32
N ILE A 114 9.78 -48.01 -4.11
CA ILE A 114 9.39 -48.14 -5.53
C ILE A 114 7.87 -48.36 -5.65
N ILE A 115 7.28 -49.21 -4.81
CA ILE A 115 5.84 -49.45 -4.79
C ILE A 115 5.10 -48.16 -4.40
N ALA A 116 5.53 -47.49 -3.33
CA ALA A 116 4.94 -46.22 -2.89
C ALA A 116 4.98 -45.14 -3.99
N LEU A 117 6.11 -44.98 -4.68
CA LEU A 117 6.25 -44.04 -5.79
C LEU A 117 5.30 -44.33 -6.96
N ARG A 118 5.02 -45.61 -7.24
CA ARG A 118 4.06 -46.02 -8.27
C ARG A 118 2.63 -45.62 -7.87
N VAL A 119 2.25 -45.87 -6.61
CA VAL A 119 0.92 -45.50 -6.08
C VAL A 119 0.74 -43.97 -6.11
N ILE A 120 1.73 -43.22 -5.61
CA ILE A 120 1.71 -41.75 -5.60
C ILE A 120 1.56 -41.20 -7.03
N LYS A 121 2.31 -41.73 -8.00
CA LYS A 121 2.21 -41.28 -9.41
C LYS A 121 0.79 -41.44 -9.94
N ASN A 122 0.12 -42.56 -9.65
CA ASN A 122 -1.25 -42.80 -10.10
C ASN A 122 -2.24 -41.84 -9.42
N TRP A 123 -2.09 -41.65 -8.11
CA TRP A 123 -2.91 -40.68 -7.35
C TRP A 123 -2.75 -39.24 -7.86
N LEU A 124 -1.52 -38.81 -8.13
CA LEU A 124 -1.25 -37.48 -8.69
C LEU A 124 -1.88 -37.29 -10.07
N LYS A 125 -1.89 -38.34 -10.91
CA LYS A 125 -2.55 -38.29 -12.23
C LYS A 125 -4.07 -38.12 -12.08
N ILE A 126 -4.69 -38.83 -11.13
CA ILE A 126 -6.12 -38.70 -10.84
C ILE A 126 -6.43 -37.28 -10.33
N ALA A 127 -5.62 -36.76 -9.42
CA ALA A 127 -5.77 -35.40 -8.89
C ALA A 127 -5.63 -34.34 -9.99
N SER A 128 -4.64 -34.49 -10.87
CA SER A 128 -4.43 -33.60 -12.02
C SER A 128 -5.67 -33.58 -12.93
N ASN A 129 -6.20 -34.74 -13.29
CA ASN A 129 -7.40 -34.83 -14.13
C ASN A 129 -8.64 -34.21 -13.47
N ARG A 130 -8.79 -34.34 -12.14
CA ARG A 130 -9.89 -33.69 -11.41
C ARG A 130 -9.75 -32.17 -11.37
N ALA A 131 -8.53 -31.66 -11.18
CA ALA A 131 -8.28 -30.22 -11.19
C ALA A 131 -8.63 -29.60 -12.55
N LYS A 132 -8.25 -30.24 -13.65
CA LYS A 132 -8.60 -29.82 -15.02
C LYS A 132 -10.11 -29.82 -15.29
N ASN A 133 -10.83 -30.79 -14.76
CA ASN A 133 -12.29 -30.84 -14.96
C ASN A 133 -13.06 -29.72 -14.22
N LEU A 134 -12.43 -29.01 -13.28
CA LEU A 134 -13.05 -27.89 -12.57
C LEU A 134 -12.96 -26.57 -13.34
N ASP A 135 -11.94 -26.41 -14.20
CA ASP A 135 -11.71 -25.21 -15.02
C ASP A 135 -11.80 -25.55 -16.50
N GLN A 136 -12.82 -25.05 -17.21
CA GLN A 136 -13.06 -25.33 -18.64
C GLN A 136 -12.08 -24.63 -19.61
N ASN A 137 -11.00 -24.03 -19.11
CA ASN A 137 -10.05 -23.23 -19.91
C ASN A 137 -8.77 -24.02 -20.23
N THR A 138 -8.52 -24.26 -21.52
CA THR A 138 -7.38 -25.03 -22.03
C THR A 138 -6.01 -24.40 -21.77
N ALA A 139 -5.94 -23.09 -21.49
CA ALA A 139 -4.68 -22.40 -21.17
C ALA A 139 -4.15 -22.73 -19.75
N ASP A 140 -5.01 -23.10 -18.80
CA ASP A 140 -4.62 -23.48 -17.45
C ASP A 140 -4.24 -24.95 -17.32
N ASP A 141 -4.61 -25.78 -18.29
CA ASP A 141 -4.24 -27.20 -18.31
C ASP A 141 -2.72 -27.41 -18.34
N GLU A 142 -1.99 -26.51 -19.01
CA GLU A 142 -0.52 -26.55 -19.08
C GLU A 142 0.13 -26.15 -17.74
N SER A 143 -0.41 -25.15 -17.05
CA SER A 143 0.09 -24.68 -15.75
C SER A 143 -0.16 -25.74 -14.66
N ILE A 144 -1.33 -26.37 -14.68
CA ILE A 144 -1.71 -27.49 -13.80
C ILE A 144 -0.80 -28.70 -14.05
N ASP A 145 -0.60 -29.11 -15.31
CA ASP A 145 0.31 -30.23 -15.63
C ASP A 145 1.75 -29.93 -15.22
N ALA A 146 2.24 -28.71 -15.45
CA ALA A 146 3.57 -28.28 -15.04
C ALA A 146 3.76 -28.30 -13.51
N PHE A 147 2.69 -28.06 -12.75
CA PHE A 147 2.69 -28.17 -11.29
C PHE A 147 2.74 -29.63 -10.84
N PHE A 148 1.82 -30.48 -11.30
CA PHE A 148 1.74 -31.89 -10.88
C PHE A 148 2.98 -32.70 -11.32
N THR A 149 3.56 -32.39 -12.49
CA THR A 149 4.82 -33.01 -12.93
C THR A 149 5.99 -32.58 -12.04
N ALA A 150 6.07 -31.30 -11.66
CA ALA A 150 7.08 -30.81 -10.73
C ALA A 150 6.92 -31.44 -9.34
N LEU A 151 5.69 -31.50 -8.81
CA LEU A 151 5.35 -32.15 -7.54
C LEU A 151 5.80 -33.62 -7.53
N ASN A 152 5.48 -34.38 -8.58
CA ASN A 152 5.92 -35.78 -8.71
C ASN A 152 7.46 -35.90 -8.73
N ARG A 153 8.16 -35.02 -9.45
CA ARG A 153 9.64 -35.01 -9.47
C ARG A 153 10.21 -34.71 -8.08
N ARG A 154 9.62 -33.77 -7.34
CA ARG A 154 10.07 -33.39 -5.99
C ARG A 154 9.84 -34.49 -4.96
N ILE A 155 8.64 -35.09 -4.94
CA ILE A 155 8.30 -36.22 -4.06
C ILE A 155 9.24 -37.39 -4.32
N ARG A 156 9.51 -37.72 -5.59
CA ARG A 156 10.44 -38.79 -5.95
C ARG A 156 11.83 -38.57 -5.38
N GLY A 157 12.39 -37.36 -5.55
CA GLY A 157 13.69 -37.04 -5.00
C GLY A 157 13.72 -37.13 -3.47
N GLY A 158 12.68 -36.66 -2.78
CA GLY A 158 12.57 -36.72 -1.31
C GLY A 158 12.52 -38.15 -0.78
N ILE A 159 11.72 -39.01 -1.41
CA ILE A 159 11.63 -40.44 -1.05
C ILE A 159 12.99 -41.13 -1.26
N TRP A 160 13.68 -40.88 -2.36
CA TRP A 160 15.02 -41.48 -2.59
C TRP A 160 16.07 -41.01 -1.58
N LEU A 161 16.08 -39.72 -1.21
CA LEU A 161 16.98 -39.21 -0.17
C LEU A 161 16.67 -39.85 1.19
N TRP A 162 15.40 -40.03 1.52
CA TRP A 162 14.98 -40.73 2.74
C TRP A 162 15.39 -42.21 2.74
N VAL A 163 15.27 -42.91 1.60
CA VAL A 163 15.77 -44.28 1.44
C VAL A 163 17.27 -44.37 1.66
N ILE A 164 18.05 -43.42 1.14
CA ILE A 164 19.50 -43.36 1.37
C ILE A 164 19.81 -43.23 2.87
N ILE A 165 19.10 -42.34 3.58
CA ILE A 165 19.24 -42.19 5.04
C ILE A 165 18.90 -43.48 5.78
N ALA A 166 17.77 -44.11 5.44
CA ALA A 166 17.35 -45.38 6.05
C ALA A 166 18.42 -46.47 5.84
N CYS A 167 18.97 -46.58 4.63
CA CYS A 167 20.07 -47.50 4.33
C CYS A 167 21.32 -47.21 5.18
N THR A 168 21.67 -45.95 5.43
CA THR A 168 22.83 -45.63 6.30
C THR A 168 22.63 -46.08 7.75
N GLN A 169 21.41 -46.02 8.26
CA GLN A 169 21.07 -46.49 9.61
C GLN A 169 21.09 -48.02 9.70
N PHE A 170 20.50 -48.72 8.73
CA PHE A 170 20.51 -50.18 8.71
C PHE A 170 21.91 -50.78 8.56
N LEU A 171 22.77 -50.11 7.80
CA LEU A 171 24.18 -50.48 7.62
C LEU A 171 25.07 -50.08 8.81
N LYS A 172 24.51 -49.45 9.87
CA LYS A 172 25.22 -48.97 11.06
C LYS A 172 26.45 -48.10 10.71
N LEU A 173 26.31 -47.24 9.70
CA LEU A 173 27.36 -46.29 9.33
C LEU A 173 27.59 -45.26 10.46
N PRO A 174 28.77 -44.60 10.50
CA PRO A 174 29.06 -43.56 11.49
C PRO A 174 27.95 -42.50 11.55
N THR A 175 27.52 -42.15 12.77
CA THR A 175 26.41 -41.22 13.03
C THR A 175 26.56 -39.89 12.31
N VAL A 176 27.81 -39.41 12.18
CA VAL A 176 28.19 -38.21 11.42
C VAL A 176 27.64 -38.23 9.99
N VAL A 177 27.74 -39.38 9.29
CA VAL A 177 27.24 -39.51 7.90
C VAL A 177 25.72 -39.37 7.85
N SER A 178 25.03 -40.00 8.80
CA SER A 178 23.57 -39.92 8.88
C SER A 178 23.08 -38.50 9.21
N GLU A 179 23.79 -37.78 10.09
CA GLU A 179 23.46 -36.40 10.49
C GLU A 179 23.54 -35.43 9.31
N TYR A 180 24.63 -35.47 8.53
CA TYR A 180 24.76 -34.64 7.33
C TYR A 180 23.73 -34.99 6.24
N LEU A 181 23.38 -36.27 6.08
CA LEU A 181 22.32 -36.69 5.16
C LEU A 181 20.95 -36.17 5.59
N TYR A 182 20.65 -36.15 6.89
CA TYR A 182 19.42 -35.54 7.42
C TYR A 182 19.35 -34.04 7.16
N ILE A 183 20.45 -33.31 7.34
CA ILE A 183 20.54 -31.87 7.01
C ILE A 183 20.30 -31.67 5.51
N ALA A 184 20.93 -32.48 4.65
CA ALA A 184 20.75 -32.41 3.20
C ALA A 184 19.29 -32.69 2.79
N LEU A 185 18.63 -33.68 3.40
CA LEU A 185 17.20 -33.95 3.18
C LEU A 185 16.34 -32.76 3.60
N ARG A 186 16.57 -32.17 4.77
CA ARG A 186 15.82 -30.99 5.24
C ARG A 186 15.96 -29.82 4.26
N ILE A 187 17.17 -29.50 3.83
CA ILE A 187 17.44 -28.45 2.85
C ILE A 187 16.72 -28.75 1.53
N TYR A 188 16.81 -29.99 1.04
CA TYR A 188 16.10 -30.40 -0.19
C TYR A 188 14.59 -30.22 -0.06
N LEU A 189 13.99 -30.62 1.08
CA LEU A 189 12.56 -30.48 1.32
C LEU A 189 12.14 -29.00 1.38
N ILE A 190 12.91 -28.14 2.06
CA ILE A 190 12.66 -26.70 2.12
C ILE A 190 12.65 -26.09 0.71
N ILE A 191 13.67 -26.38 -0.11
CA ILE A 191 13.76 -25.88 -1.50
C ILE A 191 12.63 -26.45 -2.37
N ALA A 192 12.31 -27.74 -2.20
CA ALA A 192 11.25 -28.40 -2.96
C ALA A 192 9.88 -27.78 -2.67
N VAL A 193 9.56 -27.56 -1.39
CA VAL A 193 8.33 -26.93 -0.95
C VAL A 193 8.28 -25.47 -1.39
N GLY A 194 9.34 -24.69 -1.17
CA GLY A 194 9.40 -23.28 -1.58
C GLY A 194 9.19 -23.10 -3.10
N SER A 195 9.85 -23.91 -3.92
CA SER A 195 9.68 -23.92 -5.38
C SER A 195 8.26 -24.29 -5.81
N LEU A 196 7.56 -25.11 -5.05
CA LEU A 196 6.20 -25.56 -5.33
C LEU A 196 5.19 -24.49 -4.93
N ILE A 197 5.38 -23.86 -3.76
CA ILE A 197 4.59 -22.72 -3.32
C ILE A 197 4.70 -21.57 -4.34
N LEU A 198 5.91 -21.27 -4.86
CA LEU A 198 6.11 -20.27 -5.91
C LEU A 198 5.21 -20.52 -7.12
N LYS A 199 5.20 -21.76 -7.63
CA LYS A 199 4.35 -22.14 -8.78
C LYS A 199 2.86 -22.06 -8.45
N ALA A 200 2.47 -22.50 -7.27
CA ALA A 200 1.08 -22.46 -6.82
C ALA A 200 0.58 -21.00 -6.70
N VAL A 201 1.37 -20.12 -6.08
CA VAL A 201 1.02 -18.71 -5.91
C VAL A 201 0.96 -18.00 -7.26
N ALA A 202 1.91 -18.25 -8.16
CA ALA A 202 1.85 -17.72 -9.53
C ALA A 202 0.56 -18.14 -10.24
N ALA A 203 0.21 -19.43 -10.20
CA ALA A 203 -1.02 -19.94 -10.80
C ALA A 203 -2.28 -19.32 -10.17
N ILE A 204 -2.34 -19.20 -8.84
CA ILE A 204 -3.47 -18.56 -8.13
C ILE A 204 -3.62 -17.10 -8.53
N VAL A 205 -2.52 -16.36 -8.66
CA VAL A 205 -2.59 -14.94 -9.07
C VAL A 205 -3.07 -14.82 -10.52
N ASP A 206 -2.61 -15.70 -11.41
CA ASP A 206 -3.02 -15.71 -12.82
C ASP A 206 -4.51 -16.10 -12.95
N THR A 207 -5.01 -17.08 -12.20
CA THR A 207 -6.43 -17.44 -12.21
C THR A 207 -7.31 -16.35 -11.60
N LEU A 208 -6.87 -15.72 -10.51
CA LEU A 208 -7.57 -14.57 -9.92
C LEU A 208 -7.64 -13.39 -10.90
N ASP A 209 -6.60 -13.15 -11.71
CA ASP A 209 -6.60 -12.09 -12.72
C ASP A 209 -7.70 -12.34 -13.76
N VAL A 210 -7.72 -13.54 -14.34
CA VAL A 210 -8.71 -13.94 -15.35
C VAL A 210 -10.15 -13.89 -14.79
N LEU A 211 -10.36 -14.39 -13.58
CA LEU A 211 -11.67 -14.35 -12.93
C LEU A 211 -12.12 -12.92 -12.66
N SER A 212 -11.21 -12.06 -12.21
CA SER A 212 -11.54 -10.67 -11.89
C SER A 212 -11.95 -9.88 -13.13
N VAL A 213 -11.32 -10.12 -14.28
CA VAL A 213 -11.76 -9.57 -15.58
C VAL A 213 -13.14 -10.12 -15.97
N ARG A 214 -13.34 -11.44 -15.87
CA ARG A 214 -14.58 -12.10 -16.33
C ARG A 214 -15.83 -11.66 -15.56
N TYR A 215 -15.68 -11.38 -14.26
CA TYR A 215 -16.79 -10.93 -13.40
C TYR A 215 -16.83 -9.41 -13.20
N SER A 216 -16.02 -8.64 -13.95
CA SER A 216 -16.08 -7.18 -13.94
C SER A 216 -17.40 -6.71 -14.54
N SER A 217 -18.25 -6.10 -13.72
CA SER A 217 -19.50 -5.46 -14.13
C SER A 217 -19.56 -4.01 -13.66
N PRO A 218 -20.24 -3.09 -14.38
CA PRO A 218 -20.26 -1.66 -14.07
C PRO A 218 -20.82 -1.32 -12.68
N GLU A 219 -21.70 -2.17 -12.15
CA GLU A 219 -22.36 -2.00 -10.85
C GLU A 219 -21.56 -2.61 -9.69
N ASN A 220 -20.57 -3.46 -9.97
CA ASN A 220 -19.75 -4.12 -8.95
C ASN A 220 -18.45 -3.36 -8.66
N LEU A 221 -17.89 -3.61 -7.47
CA LEU A 221 -16.57 -3.08 -7.06
C LEU A 221 -15.44 -3.49 -8.01
N LEU A 222 -15.63 -4.56 -8.80
CA LEU A 222 -14.70 -5.00 -9.83
C LEU A 222 -14.54 -4.01 -11.01
N ARG A 223 -15.38 -2.98 -11.13
CA ARG A 223 -15.14 -1.91 -12.13
C ARG A 223 -13.79 -1.20 -11.99
N PHE A 224 -13.21 -1.20 -10.78
CA PHE A 224 -11.90 -0.61 -10.51
C PHE A 224 -10.75 -1.56 -10.86
N TYR A 225 -11.07 -2.83 -11.16
CA TYR A 225 -10.10 -3.85 -11.48
C TYR A 225 -9.26 -3.51 -12.71
N ASP A 226 -9.87 -3.02 -13.79
CA ASP A 226 -9.17 -2.64 -15.03
C ASP A 226 -8.06 -1.61 -14.77
N ARG A 227 -8.25 -0.75 -13.77
CA ARG A 227 -7.27 0.25 -13.37
C ARG A 227 -6.27 -0.25 -12.33
N LEU A 228 -6.52 -1.38 -11.67
CA LEU A 228 -5.59 -2.01 -10.71
C LEU A 228 -4.83 -3.18 -11.35
N GLN A 229 -5.22 -3.62 -12.54
CA GLN A 229 -4.63 -4.77 -13.23
C GLN A 229 -3.12 -4.61 -13.45
N HIS A 230 -2.62 -3.39 -13.66
CA HIS A 230 -1.17 -3.15 -13.80
C HIS A 230 -0.38 -3.41 -12.51
N LEU A 231 -1.04 -3.51 -11.35
CA LEU A 231 -0.41 -3.90 -10.08
C LEU A 231 -0.24 -5.42 -9.96
N ILE A 232 -0.98 -6.24 -10.70
CA ILE A 232 -0.90 -7.71 -10.59
C ILE A 232 0.49 -8.25 -10.92
N PRO A 233 1.15 -7.85 -12.02
CA PRO A 233 2.53 -8.28 -12.29
C PRO A 233 3.48 -7.91 -11.14
N PHE A 234 3.27 -6.76 -10.51
CA PHE A 234 4.08 -6.31 -9.39
C PHE A 234 3.80 -7.10 -8.11
N LEU A 235 2.52 -7.37 -7.80
CA LEU A 235 2.10 -8.25 -6.70
C LEU A 235 2.72 -9.64 -6.85
N LYS A 236 2.64 -10.22 -8.06
CA LYS A 236 3.23 -11.52 -8.39
C LYS A 236 4.73 -11.53 -8.10
N ARG A 237 5.47 -10.52 -8.57
CA ARG A 237 6.90 -10.38 -8.27
C ARG A 237 7.19 -10.24 -6.78
N CYS A 238 6.41 -9.43 -6.05
CA CYS A 238 6.60 -9.26 -4.60
C CYS A 238 6.39 -10.59 -3.85
N LEU A 239 5.32 -11.32 -4.17
CA LEU A 239 5.06 -12.65 -3.59
C LEU A 239 6.17 -13.65 -3.93
N GLU A 240 6.64 -13.67 -5.18
CA GLU A 240 7.77 -14.50 -5.62
C GLU A 240 9.03 -14.21 -4.78
N PHE A 241 9.37 -12.93 -4.60
CA PHE A 241 10.52 -12.52 -3.79
C PHE A 241 10.35 -12.89 -2.31
N VAL A 242 9.15 -12.69 -1.72
CA VAL A 242 8.89 -13.05 -0.32
C VAL A 242 9.08 -14.56 -0.11
N ILE A 243 8.54 -15.40 -0.99
CA ILE A 243 8.68 -16.85 -0.88
C ILE A 243 10.14 -17.27 -1.10
N TYR A 244 10.84 -16.64 -2.05
CA TYR A 244 12.26 -16.89 -2.29
C TYR A 244 13.11 -16.56 -1.05
N VAL A 245 12.95 -15.36 -0.48
CA VAL A 245 13.67 -14.93 0.73
C VAL A 245 13.34 -15.83 1.91
N CYS A 246 12.07 -16.21 2.09
CA CYS A 246 11.66 -17.16 3.12
C CYS A 246 12.34 -18.52 2.95
N THR A 247 12.35 -19.06 1.73
CA THR A 247 13.00 -20.34 1.41
C THR A 247 14.50 -20.29 1.70
N VAL A 248 15.19 -19.23 1.25
CA VAL A 248 16.63 -19.03 1.51
C VAL A 248 16.90 -18.90 3.01
N THR A 249 16.07 -18.14 3.73
CA THR A 249 16.20 -17.95 5.18
C THR A 249 16.10 -19.28 5.94
N LEU A 250 15.11 -20.11 5.59
CA LEU A 250 14.93 -21.44 6.18
C LEU A 250 16.09 -22.39 5.86
N VAL A 251 16.67 -22.32 4.66
CA VAL A 251 17.87 -23.09 4.30
C VAL A 251 19.08 -22.63 5.10
N VAL A 252 19.30 -21.31 5.21
CA VAL A 252 20.42 -20.72 5.97
C VAL A 252 20.36 -21.13 7.45
N GLN A 253 19.16 -21.23 8.04
CA GLN A 253 18.97 -21.72 9.41
C GLN A 253 19.45 -23.17 9.63
N GLN A 254 19.48 -24.00 8.59
CA GLN A 254 19.97 -25.39 8.73
C GLN A 254 21.50 -25.47 8.83
N ILE A 255 22.22 -24.41 8.45
CA ILE A 255 23.69 -24.39 8.41
C ILE A 255 24.20 -23.54 9.57
N GLN A 256 24.73 -24.19 10.62
CA GLN A 256 25.14 -23.54 11.87
C GLN A 256 26.08 -22.34 11.67
N LEU A 257 27.02 -22.41 10.72
CA LEU A 257 27.98 -21.34 10.43
C LEU A 257 27.32 -20.02 9.99
N ILE A 258 26.20 -20.10 9.27
CA ILE A 258 25.52 -18.93 8.68
C ILE A 258 24.13 -18.68 9.27
N ALA A 259 23.68 -19.49 10.24
CA ALA A 259 22.35 -19.38 10.83
C ALA A 259 22.01 -17.98 11.35
N LYS A 260 23.02 -17.21 11.82
CA LYS A 260 22.86 -15.82 12.25
C LYS A 260 22.37 -14.89 11.14
N LEU A 261 22.66 -15.18 9.87
CA LEU A 261 22.19 -14.36 8.74
C LEU A 261 20.67 -14.47 8.51
N ALA A 262 20.01 -15.50 9.06
CA ALA A 262 18.58 -15.70 8.87
C ALA A 262 17.72 -14.55 9.44
N THR A 263 18.22 -13.80 10.43
CA THR A 263 17.50 -12.64 10.99
C THR A 263 17.33 -11.52 9.97
N PHE A 264 18.22 -11.40 8.98
CA PHE A 264 18.09 -10.42 7.90
C PHE A 264 16.96 -10.78 6.93
N GLY A 265 16.62 -12.06 6.78
CA GLY A 265 15.53 -12.50 5.92
C GLY A 265 14.18 -11.88 6.30
N ILE A 266 13.89 -11.84 7.60
CA ILE A 266 12.66 -11.22 8.13
C ILE A 266 12.62 -9.72 7.81
N LYS A 267 13.76 -9.02 7.97
CA LYS A 267 13.88 -7.60 7.64
C LYS A 267 13.64 -7.32 6.15
N ILE A 268 14.20 -8.15 5.27
CA ILE A 268 14.00 -8.04 3.82
C ILE A 268 12.53 -8.24 3.46
N ILE A 269 11.85 -9.22 4.05
CA ILE A 269 10.41 -9.45 3.83
C ILE A 269 9.60 -8.21 4.25
N GLN A 270 9.86 -7.65 5.43
CA GLN A 270 9.19 -6.44 5.91
C GLN A 270 9.39 -5.24 4.94
N ILE A 271 10.59 -5.06 4.40
CA ILE A 271 10.89 -4.01 3.42
C ILE A 271 10.08 -4.22 2.14
N ILE A 272 10.05 -5.45 1.59
CA ILE A 272 9.26 -5.78 0.40
C ILE A 272 7.77 -5.49 0.64
N THR A 273 7.26 -5.87 1.81
CA THR A 273 5.86 -5.61 2.20
C THR A 273 5.55 -4.11 2.24
N ILE A 274 6.41 -3.29 2.83
CA ILE A 274 6.24 -1.83 2.86
C ILE A 274 6.23 -1.23 1.46
N ILE A 275 7.17 -1.63 0.61
CA ILE A 275 7.24 -1.15 -0.79
C ILE A 275 5.97 -1.55 -1.55
N PHE A 276 5.48 -2.77 -1.33
CA PHE A 276 4.24 -3.25 -1.94
C PHE A 276 3.03 -2.38 -1.53
N PHE A 277 2.80 -2.22 -0.22
CA PHE A 277 1.69 -1.42 0.28
C PHE A 277 1.79 0.05 -0.08
N SER A 278 3.00 0.62 -0.10
CA SER A 278 3.26 1.98 -0.58
C SER A 278 2.76 2.18 -2.01
N ARG A 279 3.07 1.24 -2.91
CA ARG A 279 2.65 1.33 -4.32
C ARG A 279 1.14 1.18 -4.47
N VAL A 280 0.53 0.24 -3.73
CA VAL A 280 -0.93 0.07 -3.71
C VAL A 280 -1.62 1.33 -3.19
N MET A 281 -1.15 1.88 -2.07
CA MET A 281 -1.68 3.13 -1.50
C MET A 281 -1.57 4.29 -2.48
N PHE A 282 -0.43 4.45 -3.17
CA PHE A 282 -0.26 5.49 -4.17
C PHE A 282 -1.29 5.37 -5.30
N GLU A 283 -1.51 4.16 -5.81
CA GLU A 283 -2.48 3.91 -6.87
C GLU A 283 -3.91 4.17 -6.39
N VAL A 284 -4.29 3.67 -5.21
CA VAL A 284 -5.62 3.88 -4.63
C VAL A 284 -5.91 5.37 -4.41
N ILE A 285 -4.96 6.14 -3.86
CA ILE A 285 -5.12 7.58 -3.67
C ILE A 285 -5.29 8.27 -5.03
N TYR A 286 -4.52 7.87 -6.04
CA TYR A 286 -4.64 8.44 -7.38
C TYR A 286 -6.00 8.15 -8.02
N LEU A 287 -6.51 6.93 -7.86
CA LEU A 287 -7.84 6.54 -8.33
C LEU A 287 -8.94 7.38 -7.67
N LEU A 288 -8.87 7.58 -6.35
CA LEU A 288 -9.82 8.42 -5.62
C LEU A 288 -9.72 9.88 -6.05
N LEU A 289 -8.51 10.39 -6.24
CA LEU A 289 -8.27 11.76 -6.68
C LEU A 289 -8.86 11.99 -8.08
N GLU A 290 -8.67 11.05 -9.00
CA GLU A 290 -9.22 11.12 -10.35
C GLU A 290 -10.75 10.98 -10.35
N GLU A 291 -11.32 10.09 -9.55
CA GLU A 291 -12.79 9.95 -9.46
C GLU A 291 -13.44 11.21 -8.88
N VAL A 292 -12.86 11.82 -7.85
CA VAL A 292 -13.37 13.09 -7.29
C VAL A 292 -13.17 14.26 -8.27
N LEU A 293 -12.04 14.32 -8.99
CA LEU A 293 -11.75 15.43 -9.91
C LEU A 293 -12.28 15.26 -11.34
N LEU A 294 -12.64 14.08 -11.82
CA LEU A 294 -13.11 13.89 -13.21
C LEU A 294 -14.59 13.54 -13.33
N LYS A 295 -15.26 13.17 -12.22
CA LYS A 295 -16.68 12.76 -12.26
C LYS A 295 -17.67 13.90 -12.51
N ASN A 296 -17.28 15.16 -12.31
CA ASN A 296 -18.12 16.30 -12.73
C ASN A 296 -17.97 16.53 -14.25
N GLN A 297 -18.95 16.06 -15.03
CA GLN A 297 -18.98 16.21 -16.49
C GLN A 297 -19.43 17.61 -16.96
N ASN A 298 -19.94 18.47 -16.06
CA ASN A 298 -20.44 19.81 -16.37
C ASN A 298 -19.40 20.91 -16.09
N LEU A 299 -18.15 20.72 -16.48
CA LEU A 299 -17.08 21.71 -16.23
C LEU A 299 -16.87 22.61 -17.45
N THR A 300 -16.84 23.91 -17.23
CA THR A 300 -16.44 24.91 -18.24
C THR A 300 -14.98 24.68 -18.65
N ASP A 301 -14.58 25.04 -19.88
CA ASP A 301 -13.20 24.83 -20.40
C ASP A 301 -12.10 25.41 -19.50
N VAL A 302 -12.41 26.51 -18.80
CA VAL A 302 -11.51 27.14 -17.80
C VAL A 302 -11.32 26.25 -16.57
N GLN A 303 -12.37 25.59 -16.08
CA GLN A 303 -12.31 24.69 -14.94
C GLN A 303 -11.54 23.41 -15.28
N LYS A 304 -11.68 22.92 -16.51
CA LYS A 304 -10.93 21.77 -17.03
C LYS A 304 -9.43 22.07 -17.10
N SER A 305 -9.05 23.24 -17.62
CA SER A 305 -7.64 23.69 -17.70
C SER A 305 -6.98 23.86 -16.33
N ARG A 306 -7.73 24.39 -15.33
CA ARG A 306 -7.25 24.47 -13.94
C ARG A 306 -7.07 23.09 -13.30
N ARG A 307 -7.95 22.11 -13.57
CA ARG A 307 -7.80 20.74 -13.04
C ARG A 307 -6.59 20.02 -13.62
N LEU A 308 -6.30 20.21 -14.91
CA LEU A 308 -5.14 19.58 -15.58
C LEU A 308 -3.79 20.05 -15.01
N THR A 309 -3.72 21.24 -14.42
CA THR A 309 -2.50 21.76 -13.79
C THR A 309 -2.38 21.38 -12.31
N LEU A 310 -3.50 21.23 -11.58
CA LEU A 310 -3.50 20.85 -10.16
C LEU A 310 -3.21 19.35 -9.93
N ILE A 311 -3.76 18.46 -10.77
CA ILE A 311 -3.61 17.00 -10.59
C ILE A 311 -2.13 16.57 -10.54
N PRO A 312 -1.25 16.99 -11.48
CA PRO A 312 0.16 16.59 -11.45
C PRO A 312 0.92 17.11 -10.22
N LEU A 313 0.56 18.30 -9.73
CA LEU A 313 1.17 18.89 -8.54
C LEU A 313 0.83 18.08 -7.28
N PHE A 314 -0.45 17.79 -7.06
CA PHE A 314 -0.89 16.95 -5.94
C PHE A 314 -0.29 15.54 -6.03
N ARG A 315 -0.24 14.96 -7.23
CA ARG A 315 0.39 13.65 -7.46
C ARG A 315 1.86 13.66 -7.04
N SER A 316 2.61 14.69 -7.43
CA SER A 316 4.03 14.81 -7.10
C SER A 316 4.22 14.98 -5.59
N LEU A 317 3.44 15.84 -4.94
CA LEU A 317 3.49 16.04 -3.49
C LEU A 317 3.20 14.74 -2.71
N LEU A 318 2.14 14.02 -3.09
CA LEU A 318 1.79 12.72 -2.50
C LEU A 318 2.90 11.68 -2.71
N GLN A 319 3.50 11.65 -3.91
CA GLN A 319 4.60 10.75 -4.22
C GLN A 319 5.81 11.01 -3.31
N TYR A 320 6.23 12.26 -3.16
CA TYR A 320 7.34 12.62 -2.27
C TYR A 320 7.04 12.27 -0.81
N PHE A 321 5.82 12.54 -0.34
CA PHE A 321 5.41 12.19 1.01
C PHE A 321 5.44 10.68 1.27
N ILE A 322 4.93 9.87 0.34
CA ILE A 322 4.95 8.41 0.44
C ILE A 322 6.39 7.88 0.41
N TYR A 323 7.23 8.37 -0.49
CA TYR A 323 8.64 7.97 -0.55
C TYR A 323 9.41 8.33 0.73
N PHE A 324 9.15 9.51 1.29
CA PHE A 324 9.72 9.90 2.58
C PHE A 324 9.28 8.93 3.69
N SER A 325 7.99 8.61 3.79
CA SER A 325 7.46 7.67 4.79
C SER A 325 8.04 6.25 4.64
N VAL A 326 8.18 5.76 3.40
CA VAL A 326 8.83 4.47 3.11
C VAL A 326 10.29 4.48 3.55
N ALA A 327 11.05 5.54 3.23
CA ALA A 327 12.44 5.66 3.63
C ALA A 327 12.62 5.61 5.16
N ILE A 328 11.78 6.33 5.91
CA ILE A 328 11.76 6.29 7.38
C ILE A 328 11.44 4.89 7.91
N SER A 329 10.44 4.23 7.32
CA SER A 329 10.03 2.88 7.73
C SER A 329 11.13 1.84 7.49
N ILE A 330 11.88 1.97 6.39
CA ILE A 330 13.04 1.11 6.09
C ILE A 330 14.15 1.33 7.12
N LEU A 331 14.46 2.58 7.48
CA LEU A 331 15.47 2.88 8.52
C LEU A 331 15.13 2.21 9.85
N TYR A 332 13.85 2.26 10.25
CA TYR A 332 13.36 1.60 11.47
C TYR A 332 13.62 0.09 11.45
N ILE A 333 13.35 -0.61 10.33
CA ILE A 333 13.62 -2.04 10.16
C ILE A 333 15.11 -2.35 10.23
N LEU A 334 15.95 -1.46 9.69
CA LEU A 334 17.40 -1.59 9.77
C LEU A 334 17.96 -1.30 11.17
N ASN A 335 17.10 -0.97 12.15
CA ASN A 335 17.45 -0.51 13.50
C ASN A 335 18.29 0.78 13.48
N ILE A 336 18.12 1.61 12.45
CA ILE A 336 18.71 2.95 12.38
C ILE A 336 17.66 3.93 12.89
N ASN A 337 18.01 4.72 13.90
CA ASN A 337 17.07 5.65 14.51
C ASN A 337 16.64 6.76 13.50
N PRO A 338 15.35 6.84 13.10
CA PRO A 338 14.89 7.87 12.18
C PRO A 338 14.61 9.23 12.85
N THR A 339 14.67 9.33 14.18
CA THR A 339 14.34 10.55 14.93
C THR A 339 15.05 11.81 14.42
N PRO A 340 16.36 11.81 14.08
CA PRO A 340 17.02 13.02 13.56
C PRO A 340 16.41 13.50 12.24
N ILE A 341 16.07 12.59 11.33
CA ILE A 341 15.46 12.91 10.04
C ILE A 341 14.04 13.43 10.25
N LEU A 342 13.28 12.79 11.15
CA LEU A 342 11.93 13.24 11.52
C LEU A 342 11.96 14.61 12.20
N ALA A 343 12.94 14.89 13.06
CA ALA A 343 13.11 16.20 13.69
C ALA A 343 13.42 17.28 12.64
N GLY A 344 14.34 17.01 11.70
CA GLY A 344 14.63 17.92 10.59
C GLY A 344 13.42 18.16 9.69
N ALA A 345 12.69 17.09 9.33
CA ALA A 345 11.44 17.20 8.57
C ALA A 345 10.35 17.96 9.34
N GLY A 346 10.31 17.86 10.67
CA GLY A 346 9.43 18.65 11.53
C GLY A 346 9.71 20.15 11.43
N ILE A 347 10.98 20.57 11.46
CA ILE A 347 11.37 21.99 11.28
C ILE A 347 10.96 22.50 9.89
N VAL A 348 11.23 21.71 8.85
CA VAL A 348 10.78 22.04 7.48
C VAL A 348 9.25 22.13 7.41
N GLY A 349 8.55 21.20 8.06
CA GLY A 349 7.10 21.20 8.16
C GLY A 349 6.54 22.44 8.83
N ILE A 350 7.19 22.93 9.89
CA ILE A 350 6.83 24.21 10.54
C ILE A 350 7.04 25.38 9.58
N ALA A 351 8.19 25.44 8.88
CA ALA A 351 8.46 26.51 7.92
C ALA A 351 7.42 26.54 6.78
N VAL A 352 7.07 25.38 6.22
CA VAL A 352 6.01 25.26 5.21
C VAL A 352 4.64 25.61 5.79
N GLY A 353 4.35 25.19 7.01
CA GLY A 353 3.10 25.49 7.71
C GLY A 353 2.90 26.98 7.97
N LEU A 354 3.96 27.68 8.38
CA LEU A 354 3.97 29.14 8.53
C LEU A 354 3.75 29.84 7.19
N GLY A 355 4.39 29.37 6.11
CA GLY A 355 4.16 29.90 4.76
C GLY A 355 2.72 29.66 4.25
N ALA A 356 2.08 28.57 4.67
CA ALA A 356 0.72 28.21 4.29
C ALA A 356 -0.36 28.72 5.28
N GLN A 357 0.02 29.39 6.37
CA GLN A 357 -0.89 29.76 7.45
C GLN A 357 -2.11 30.55 6.95
N THR A 358 -1.91 31.53 6.07
CA THR A 358 -3.02 32.31 5.52
C THR A 358 -3.98 31.45 4.71
N LEU A 359 -3.47 30.44 3.99
CA LEU A 359 -4.32 29.56 3.19
C LEU A 359 -5.19 28.66 4.06
N ILE A 360 -4.64 28.16 5.17
CA ILE A 360 -5.41 27.38 6.14
C ILE A 360 -6.48 28.26 6.78
N ASN A 361 -6.13 29.49 7.18
CA ASN A 361 -7.09 30.46 7.75
C ASN A 361 -8.26 30.72 6.79
N ASP A 362 -7.96 31.00 5.51
CA ASP A 362 -8.99 31.26 4.50
C ASP A 362 -9.99 30.09 4.34
N ILE A 363 -9.50 28.85 4.35
CA ILE A 363 -10.34 27.66 4.19
C ILE A 363 -11.22 27.45 5.42
N VAL A 364 -10.66 27.61 6.61
CA VAL A 364 -11.40 27.44 7.88
C VAL A 364 -12.48 28.50 8.00
N CYS A 365 -12.14 29.78 7.78
CA CYS A 365 -13.12 30.85 7.77
C CYS A 365 -14.21 30.64 6.70
N GLY A 366 -13.83 30.21 5.49
CA GLY A 366 -14.78 29.87 4.43
C GLY A 366 -15.74 28.75 4.81
N PHE A 367 -15.25 27.71 5.47
CA PHE A 367 -16.09 26.64 6.00
C PHE A 367 -17.11 27.17 7.01
N PHE A 368 -16.70 28.03 7.97
CA PHE A 368 -17.61 28.60 8.96
C PHE A 368 -18.65 29.55 8.33
N ILE A 369 -18.27 30.36 7.34
CA ILE A 369 -19.23 31.21 6.60
C ILE A 369 -20.36 30.36 5.99
N LEU A 370 -20.00 29.23 5.38
CA LEU A 370 -20.96 28.30 4.76
C LEU A 370 -21.75 27.49 5.80
N PHE A 371 -21.09 27.05 6.87
CA PHE A 371 -21.69 26.20 7.89
C PHE A 371 -22.67 26.96 8.78
N GLU A 372 -22.29 28.17 9.21
CA GLU A 372 -23.11 29.03 10.07
C GLU A 372 -24.03 29.98 9.29
N ASN A 373 -23.90 30.01 7.96
CA ASN A 373 -24.67 30.87 7.07
C ASN A 373 -24.63 32.36 7.49
N TYR A 374 -23.45 32.91 7.79
CA TYR A 374 -23.30 34.32 8.18
C TYR A 374 -23.94 35.28 7.17
N TYR A 375 -23.77 34.99 5.89
CA TYR A 375 -24.47 35.62 4.77
C TYR A 375 -24.59 34.61 3.63
N LEU A 376 -25.54 34.85 2.74
CA LEU A 376 -25.84 33.98 1.60
C LEU A 376 -25.54 34.69 0.28
N VAL A 377 -25.44 33.90 -0.80
CA VAL A 377 -25.37 34.45 -2.16
C VAL A 377 -26.65 35.24 -2.43
N GLY A 378 -26.50 36.50 -2.84
CA GLY A 378 -27.59 37.46 -3.02
C GLY A 378 -27.77 38.45 -1.87
N ASP A 379 -27.16 38.23 -0.70
CA ASP A 379 -27.20 39.20 0.39
C ASP A 379 -26.40 40.45 0.04
N TYR A 380 -26.91 41.62 0.44
CA TYR A 380 -26.19 42.89 0.40
C TYR A 380 -25.49 43.06 1.74
N ILE A 381 -24.16 43.10 1.71
CA ILE A 381 -23.33 43.12 2.90
C ILE A 381 -22.25 44.19 2.79
N GLU A 382 -21.78 44.64 3.94
CA GLU A 382 -20.51 45.33 4.10
C GLU A 382 -19.58 44.40 4.89
N ALA A 383 -18.44 44.07 4.31
CA ALA A 383 -17.48 43.13 4.87
C ALA A 383 -16.05 43.69 4.75
N GLY A 384 -15.30 43.65 5.86
CA GLY A 384 -13.92 44.14 5.90
C GLY A 384 -13.26 43.93 7.25
N LYS A 385 -11.95 44.17 7.32
CA LYS A 385 -11.27 44.29 8.62
C LYS A 385 -11.54 45.68 9.19
N ALA A 386 -11.57 45.78 10.50
CA ALA A 386 -11.76 47.06 11.19
C ALA A 386 -10.74 48.14 10.79
N GLU A 387 -9.57 47.75 10.30
CA GLU A 387 -8.44 48.63 9.93
C GLU A 387 -8.37 48.95 8.43
N GLU A 388 -9.17 48.28 7.60
CA GLU A 388 -9.15 48.42 6.14
C GLU A 388 -10.48 48.99 5.63
N LYS A 389 -10.48 49.58 4.43
CA LYS A 389 -11.72 50.05 3.80
C LYS A 389 -12.67 48.88 3.58
N ALA A 390 -13.83 48.92 4.24
CA ALA A 390 -14.83 47.88 4.09
C ALA A 390 -15.36 47.82 2.65
N VAL A 391 -15.64 46.60 2.20
CA VAL A 391 -16.20 46.34 0.88
C VAL A 391 -17.70 46.16 1.03
N GLU A 392 -18.45 47.06 0.39
CA GLU A 392 -19.91 47.05 0.37
C GLU A 392 -20.43 46.53 -0.98
N GLY A 393 -21.41 45.63 -0.96
CA GLY A 393 -22.07 45.16 -2.17
C GLY A 393 -22.86 43.87 -2.02
N THR A 394 -23.35 43.35 -3.15
CA THR A 394 -24.10 42.09 -3.20
C THR A 394 -23.17 40.90 -3.35
N VAL A 395 -23.34 39.85 -2.55
CA VAL A 395 -22.57 38.61 -2.64
C VAL A 395 -22.95 37.84 -3.91
N GLU A 396 -22.00 37.67 -4.84
CA GLU A 396 -22.20 36.89 -6.07
C GLU A 396 -21.86 35.41 -5.90
N ALA A 397 -20.82 35.09 -5.12
CA ALA A 397 -20.39 33.72 -4.90
C ALA A 397 -19.59 33.57 -3.60
N ILE A 398 -19.77 32.44 -2.94
CA ILE A 398 -18.97 32.02 -1.78
C ILE A 398 -18.19 30.78 -2.19
N GLU A 399 -16.87 30.92 -2.34
CA GLU A 399 -15.94 29.82 -2.58
C GLU A 399 -15.26 29.42 -1.27
N LEU A 400 -14.59 28.26 -1.24
CA LEU A 400 -13.94 27.75 -0.02
C LEU A 400 -12.89 28.72 0.55
N ARG A 401 -12.15 29.43 -0.31
CA ARG A 401 -11.08 30.37 0.09
C ARG A 401 -11.50 31.84 -0.01
N THR A 402 -12.45 32.18 -0.88
CA THR A 402 -12.75 33.57 -1.23
C THR A 402 -14.24 33.82 -1.35
N THR A 403 -14.67 35.03 -0.99
CA THR A 403 -16.01 35.54 -1.26
C THR A 403 -15.95 36.62 -2.34
N ARG A 404 -16.90 36.61 -3.25
CA ARG A 404 -17.02 37.58 -4.34
C ARG A 404 -18.18 38.53 -4.06
N ILE A 405 -17.90 39.82 -3.99
CA ILE A 405 -18.86 40.88 -3.67
C ILE A 405 -18.89 41.89 -4.83
N ARG A 406 -20.08 42.17 -5.36
CA ARG A 406 -20.31 43.13 -6.43
C ARG A 406 -20.79 44.45 -5.85
N HIS A 407 -20.00 45.49 -6.00
CA HIS A 407 -20.39 46.85 -5.64
C HIS A 407 -21.54 47.33 -6.56
N PRO A 408 -22.50 48.16 -6.09
CA PRO A 408 -23.57 48.73 -6.93
C PRO A 408 -23.10 49.43 -8.22
N ASN A 409 -21.89 50.01 -8.18
CA ASN A 409 -21.23 50.62 -9.35
C ASN A 409 -20.63 49.61 -10.34
N GLY A 410 -20.84 48.30 -10.15
CA GLY A 410 -20.42 47.23 -11.05
C GLY A 410 -19.04 46.60 -10.77
N GLN A 411 -18.28 47.09 -9.79
CA GLN A 411 -16.94 46.58 -9.46
C GLN A 411 -17.01 45.23 -8.74
N LEU A 412 -16.19 44.25 -9.16
CA LEU A 412 -16.07 42.95 -8.47
C LEU A 412 -14.93 42.98 -7.46
N HIS A 413 -15.25 42.79 -6.20
CA HIS A 413 -14.29 42.58 -5.14
C HIS A 413 -14.16 41.09 -4.84
N ILE A 414 -12.93 40.60 -4.78
CA ILE A 414 -12.61 39.21 -4.40
C ILE A 414 -11.82 39.26 -3.11
N ILE A 415 -12.42 38.80 -2.02
CA ILE A 415 -11.87 38.90 -0.68
C ILE A 415 -11.54 37.50 -0.19
N ARG A 416 -10.39 37.34 0.47
CA ARG A 416 -10.05 36.09 1.16
C ARG A 416 -10.96 35.94 2.37
N ASN A 417 -11.54 34.75 2.56
CA ASN A 417 -12.44 34.50 3.67
C ASN A 417 -11.76 34.71 5.04
N GLY A 418 -10.44 34.48 5.13
CA GLY A 418 -9.67 34.72 6.35
C GLY A 418 -9.39 36.19 6.65
N ASP A 419 -9.64 37.08 5.68
CA ASP A 419 -9.57 38.53 5.87
C ASP A 419 -10.93 39.14 6.23
N ILE A 420 -12.02 38.39 6.18
CA ILE A 420 -13.35 38.89 6.50
C ILE A 420 -13.46 39.00 8.02
N GLY A 421 -13.44 40.23 8.51
CA GLY A 421 -13.61 40.55 9.93
C GLY A 421 -15.08 40.74 10.28
N SER A 422 -15.47 42.00 10.54
CA SER A 422 -16.86 42.34 10.83
C SER A 422 -17.72 42.29 9.57
N ILE A 423 -18.95 41.79 9.74
CA ILE A 423 -19.93 41.66 8.68
C ILE A 423 -21.19 42.42 9.09
N THR A 424 -21.58 43.41 8.28
CA THR A 424 -22.88 44.06 8.37
C THR A 424 -23.76 43.50 7.26
N ASN A 425 -24.86 42.83 7.60
CA ASN A 425 -25.77 42.25 6.62
C ASN A 425 -27.04 43.10 6.54
N TYR A 426 -27.25 43.77 5.41
CA TYR A 426 -28.41 44.62 5.17
C TYR A 426 -29.62 43.83 4.64
N SER A 427 -29.43 42.55 4.31
CA SER A 427 -30.41 41.64 3.70
C SER A 427 -31.05 40.64 4.67
N LYS A 428 -30.70 40.67 5.97
CA LYS A 428 -31.33 39.81 7.00
C LYS A 428 -32.34 40.56 7.87
N GLN A 429 -33.41 39.86 8.23
CA GLN A 429 -34.47 40.29 9.17
C GLN A 429 -35.19 41.59 8.80
N TYR A 430 -34.69 42.74 9.26
CA TYR A 430 -35.24 44.06 8.99
C TYR A 430 -34.12 45.10 9.05
N ILE A 431 -34.36 46.26 8.45
CA ILE A 431 -33.45 47.40 8.52
C ILE A 431 -34.24 48.69 8.63
N PHE A 432 -33.67 49.72 9.25
CA PHE A 432 -34.25 51.05 9.27
C PHE A 432 -33.78 51.88 8.07
N ALA A 433 -34.74 52.42 7.33
CA ALA A 433 -34.53 53.55 6.44
C ALA A 433 -34.46 54.81 7.31
N VAL A 434 -33.24 55.23 7.64
CA VAL A 434 -32.97 56.45 8.41
C VAL A 434 -32.96 57.65 7.45
N VAL A 435 -33.78 58.67 7.71
CA VAL A 435 -33.75 59.93 6.97
C VAL A 435 -33.57 61.07 7.94
N GLU A 436 -32.60 61.93 7.64
CA GLU A 436 -32.35 63.15 8.39
C GLU A 436 -32.95 64.33 7.62
N VAL A 437 -33.73 65.14 8.33
CA VAL A 437 -34.49 66.26 7.79
C VAL A 437 -34.09 67.53 8.52
N ASN A 438 -33.63 68.53 7.77
CA ASN A 438 -33.35 69.85 8.32
C ASN A 438 -34.63 70.68 8.39
N VAL A 439 -34.97 71.19 9.56
CA VAL A 439 -36.14 72.09 9.76
C VAL A 439 -35.71 73.41 10.42
N PRO A 440 -36.40 74.53 10.17
CA PRO A 440 -36.06 75.81 10.82
C PRO A 440 -36.20 75.77 12.35
N CYS A 441 -35.37 76.52 13.07
CA CYS A 441 -35.40 76.58 14.54
C CYS A 441 -36.69 77.18 15.11
N ASP A 442 -37.36 78.03 14.34
CA ASP A 442 -38.63 78.68 14.67
C ASP A 442 -39.86 77.86 14.24
N ALA A 443 -39.67 76.69 13.62
CA ALA A 443 -40.75 75.84 13.17
C ALA A 443 -41.44 75.10 14.34
N ASN A 444 -42.76 74.93 14.22
CA ASN A 444 -43.52 74.15 15.19
C ASN A 444 -43.22 72.65 15.04
N LEU A 445 -42.36 72.15 15.94
CA LEU A 445 -41.93 70.75 15.94
C LEU A 445 -43.10 69.75 16.09
N SER A 446 -44.12 70.08 16.89
CA SER A 446 -45.30 69.22 17.04
C SER A 446 -46.01 69.03 15.70
N HIS A 447 -46.17 70.12 14.96
CA HIS A 447 -46.80 70.08 13.63
C HIS A 447 -45.93 69.31 12.63
N ILE A 448 -44.61 69.54 12.64
CA ILE A 448 -43.68 68.78 11.77
C ILE A 448 -43.74 67.28 12.07
N TYR A 449 -43.81 66.89 13.35
CA TYR A 449 -43.90 65.49 13.75
C TYR A 449 -45.19 64.85 13.25
N GLU A 450 -46.32 65.55 13.35
CA GLU A 450 -47.60 65.09 12.78
C GLU A 450 -47.50 64.85 11.27
N VAL A 451 -46.92 65.80 10.53
CA VAL A 451 -46.74 65.69 9.07
C VAL A 451 -45.85 64.52 8.70
N ILE A 452 -44.71 64.35 9.39
CA ILE A 452 -43.79 63.23 9.12
C ILE A 452 -44.45 61.88 9.43
N GLN A 453 -45.22 61.80 10.52
CA GLN A 453 -45.96 60.59 10.88
C GLN A 453 -47.06 60.27 9.87
N GLU A 454 -47.79 61.28 9.39
CA GLU A 454 -48.82 61.12 8.36
C GLU A 454 -48.21 60.61 7.04
N VAL A 455 -47.11 61.21 6.59
CA VAL A 455 -46.36 60.75 5.41
C VAL A 455 -45.85 59.33 5.60
N GLY A 456 -45.34 58.99 6.78
CA GLY A 456 -44.88 57.65 7.11
C GLY A 456 -45.98 56.60 7.10
N GLN A 457 -47.18 56.97 7.56
CA GLN A 457 -48.36 56.11 7.56
C GLN A 457 -48.89 55.91 6.13
N GLN A 458 -48.98 56.98 5.34
CA GLN A 458 -49.34 56.90 3.92
C GLN A 458 -48.34 56.04 3.15
N LEU A 459 -47.04 56.16 3.43
CA LEU A 459 -46.03 55.33 2.78
C LEU A 459 -46.21 53.85 3.15
N LYS A 460 -46.51 53.53 4.41
CA LYS A 460 -46.77 52.15 4.84
C LYS A 460 -47.95 51.52 4.12
N GLU A 461 -48.99 52.29 3.82
CA GLU A 461 -50.17 51.81 3.11
C GLU A 461 -49.93 51.60 1.61
N ASN A 462 -49.05 52.43 1.02
CA ASN A 462 -48.78 52.41 -0.41
C ASN A 462 -47.59 51.53 -0.82
N GLU A 463 -46.62 51.28 0.08
CA GLU A 463 -45.41 50.51 -0.21
C GLU A 463 -45.29 49.22 0.60
N LEU A 464 -45.32 48.09 -0.11
CA LEU A 464 -45.22 46.74 0.49
C LEU A 464 -43.87 46.46 1.15
N ASP A 465 -42.86 47.28 0.89
CA ASP A 465 -41.51 47.14 1.44
C ASP A 465 -41.38 47.77 2.85
N VAL A 466 -42.39 48.50 3.32
CA VAL A 466 -42.43 49.09 4.67
C VAL A 466 -43.13 48.14 5.65
N ILE A 467 -42.46 47.85 6.78
CA ILE A 467 -42.97 46.95 7.83
C ILE A 467 -43.68 47.77 8.92
N GLU A 468 -43.02 48.83 9.40
CA GLU A 468 -43.58 49.77 10.37
C GLU A 468 -43.44 51.19 9.82
N ALA A 469 -44.45 52.02 10.09
CA ALA A 469 -44.51 53.39 9.61
C ALA A 469 -43.37 54.22 10.20
N THR A 470 -43.07 55.36 9.58
CA THR A 470 -42.04 56.27 10.08
C THR A 470 -42.35 56.73 11.50
N PHE A 471 -41.36 56.60 12.38
CA PHE A 471 -41.34 57.23 13.69
C PHE A 471 -40.25 58.30 13.72
N VAL A 472 -40.54 59.42 14.39
CA VAL A 472 -39.56 60.50 14.60
C VAL A 472 -38.84 60.22 15.92
N GLU A 473 -37.53 59.98 15.85
CA GLU A 473 -36.72 59.72 17.04
C GLU A 473 -36.53 61.01 17.85
N GLY A 474 -36.39 62.14 17.17
CA GLY A 474 -36.32 63.47 17.77
C GLY A 474 -35.35 64.39 17.04
N VAL A 475 -34.92 65.44 17.74
CA VAL A 475 -33.86 66.36 17.31
C VAL A 475 -32.50 65.73 17.63
N GLU A 476 -31.73 65.40 16.60
CA GLU A 476 -30.39 64.81 16.70
C GLU A 476 -29.34 65.89 16.99
N SER A 477 -29.43 67.04 16.31
CA SER A 477 -28.52 68.17 16.49
C SER A 477 -29.23 69.52 16.38
N LEU A 478 -28.79 70.48 17.18
CA LEU A 478 -29.21 71.87 17.11
C LEU A 478 -28.11 72.71 16.44
N SER A 479 -28.42 73.31 15.30
CA SER A 479 -27.55 74.26 14.60
C SER A 479 -28.08 75.68 14.76
N GLU A 480 -27.26 76.69 14.44
CA GLU A 480 -27.68 78.12 14.54
C GLU A 480 -28.86 78.48 13.63
N SER A 481 -29.06 77.73 12.54
CA SER A 481 -30.04 78.03 11.48
C SER A 481 -31.09 76.93 11.27
N HIS A 482 -30.89 75.73 11.82
CA HIS A 482 -31.76 74.58 11.59
C HIS A 482 -31.64 73.54 12.71
N LEU A 483 -32.68 72.72 12.83
CA LEU A 483 -32.73 71.54 13.67
C LEU A 483 -32.65 70.31 12.74
N LEU A 484 -31.78 69.35 13.08
CA LEU A 484 -31.68 68.08 12.38
C LEU A 484 -32.63 67.08 13.04
N LEU A 485 -33.69 66.70 12.36
CA LEU A 485 -34.62 65.68 12.82
C LEU A 485 -34.25 64.32 12.23
N ARG A 486 -34.14 63.31 13.09
CA ARG A 486 -33.87 61.93 12.69
C ARG A 486 -35.16 61.11 12.66
N THR A 487 -35.46 60.53 11.50
CA THR A 487 -36.65 59.70 11.30
C THR A 487 -36.24 58.27 10.97
N LEU A 488 -36.97 57.30 11.53
CA LEU A 488 -36.72 55.87 11.39
C LEU A 488 -37.94 55.21 10.77
N THR A 489 -37.77 54.52 9.65
CA THR A 489 -38.84 53.70 9.05
C THR A 489 -38.35 52.26 8.94
N LYS A 490 -39.05 51.30 9.57
CA LYS A 490 -38.65 49.89 9.52
C LYS A 490 -39.08 49.28 8.20
N VAL A 491 -38.13 48.77 7.43
CA VAL A 491 -38.36 48.25 6.08
C VAL A 491 -37.83 46.83 5.92
N LYS A 492 -38.29 46.17 4.86
CA LYS A 492 -37.77 44.87 4.45
C LYS A 492 -36.27 44.95 4.15
N PRO A 493 -35.52 43.85 4.36
CA PRO A 493 -34.09 43.84 4.12
C PRO A 493 -33.70 44.27 2.70
N GLY A 494 -32.60 44.98 2.58
CA GLY A 494 -32.07 45.50 1.30
C GLY A 494 -32.84 46.69 0.71
N LYS A 495 -33.95 47.15 1.32
CA LYS A 495 -34.80 48.21 0.77
C LYS A 495 -34.54 49.61 1.33
N HIS A 496 -33.75 49.73 2.39
CA HIS A 496 -33.48 51.00 3.09
C HIS A 496 -33.06 52.14 2.16
N LEU A 497 -32.12 51.93 1.22
CA LEU A 497 -31.69 52.99 0.29
C LEU A 497 -32.79 53.46 -0.65
N HIS A 498 -33.63 52.53 -1.12
CA HIS A 498 -34.76 52.88 -1.98
C HIS A 498 -35.80 53.69 -1.21
N ILE A 499 -36.19 53.21 -0.03
CA ILE A 499 -37.19 53.86 0.82
C ILE A 499 -36.69 55.22 1.33
N GLN A 500 -35.41 55.37 1.66
CA GLN A 500 -34.82 56.66 2.01
C GLN A 500 -34.98 57.70 0.89
N ARG A 501 -34.81 57.30 -0.38
CA ARG A 501 -34.99 58.22 -1.53
C ARG A 501 -36.46 58.60 -1.71
N VAL A 502 -37.38 57.64 -1.54
CA VAL A 502 -38.82 57.89 -1.59
C VAL A 502 -39.25 58.82 -0.46
N LEU A 503 -38.83 58.56 0.78
CA LEU A 503 -39.11 59.39 1.94
C LEU A 503 -38.58 60.81 1.79
N ARG A 504 -37.33 61.00 1.34
CA ARG A 504 -36.76 62.34 1.10
C ARG A 504 -37.62 63.14 0.11
N LYS A 505 -38.11 62.49 -0.96
CA LYS A 505 -39.02 63.12 -1.92
C LYS A 505 -40.36 63.47 -1.27
N LEU A 506 -40.99 62.52 -0.57
CA LEU A 506 -42.30 62.73 0.05
C LEU A 506 -42.27 63.83 1.13
N TYR A 507 -41.20 63.89 1.92
CA TYR A 507 -41.00 64.97 2.89
C TYR A 507 -40.87 66.32 2.18
N MET A 508 -40.07 66.40 1.12
CA MET A 508 -39.90 67.65 0.37
C MET A 508 -41.23 68.14 -0.23
N ASP A 509 -41.99 67.24 -0.86
CA ASP A 509 -43.28 67.57 -1.48
C ASP A 509 -44.32 68.02 -0.42
N ASN A 510 -44.40 67.32 0.73
CA ASN A 510 -45.37 67.66 1.78
C ASN A 510 -45.01 68.93 2.56
N PHE A 511 -43.73 69.15 2.87
CA PHE A 511 -43.31 70.39 3.53
C PHE A 511 -43.54 71.62 2.66
N GLN A 512 -43.33 71.53 1.34
CA GLN A 512 -43.66 72.60 0.42
C GLN A 512 -45.17 72.90 0.39
N ASN A 513 -46.02 71.86 0.34
CA ASN A 513 -47.47 72.03 0.33
C ASN A 513 -48.02 72.66 1.61
N GLN A 514 -47.35 72.45 2.75
CA GLN A 514 -47.74 73.01 4.05
C GLN A 514 -47.01 74.32 4.40
N GLY A 515 -46.22 74.88 3.47
CA GLY A 515 -45.52 76.15 3.68
C GLY A 515 -44.34 76.09 4.64
N ILE A 516 -43.84 74.88 4.95
CA ILE A 516 -42.64 74.67 5.76
C ILE A 516 -41.42 74.87 4.86
N LEU A 517 -40.75 76.02 5.01
CA LEU A 517 -39.55 76.35 4.24
C LEU A 517 -38.37 75.57 4.78
N LEU A 518 -37.90 74.58 4.01
CA LEU A 518 -36.66 73.88 4.32
C LEU A 518 -35.48 74.86 4.20
N PRO A 519 -34.59 74.93 5.21
CA PRO A 519 -33.41 75.78 5.15
C PRO A 519 -32.51 75.36 3.98
N ALA A 520 -31.93 76.35 3.29
CA ALA A 520 -31.00 76.08 2.20
C ALA A 520 -29.83 75.23 2.73
N ASN A 521 -29.49 74.16 2.01
CA ASN A 521 -28.43 73.24 2.41
C ASN A 521 -27.06 73.91 2.23
N ILE A 522 -26.67 74.76 3.19
CA ILE A 522 -25.35 75.39 3.22
C ILE A 522 -24.40 74.36 3.84
N SER A 523 -23.92 73.42 3.03
CA SER A 523 -22.68 72.74 3.39
C SER A 523 -21.55 73.77 3.27
N ARG A 524 -21.03 74.24 4.41
CA ARG A 524 -19.70 74.86 4.40
C ARG A 524 -18.74 73.74 4.03
N SER A 525 -18.11 73.86 2.86
CA SER A 525 -16.87 73.16 2.56
C SER A 525 -15.84 73.65 3.56
N GLU A 526 -15.63 72.91 4.64
CA GLU A 526 -14.44 73.08 5.48
C GLU A 526 -13.29 72.32 4.80
N ASP A 527 -12.23 73.08 4.52
CA ASP A 527 -10.96 72.68 3.90
C ASP A 527 -10.15 71.68 4.74
#